data_AF-A0A660SU48-F1
#
_entry.id   AF-A0A660SU48-F1
#
_cell.length_a   1.000
_cell.length_b   1.000
_cell.length_c   1.000
_cell.angle_alpha   90.00
_cell.angle_beta   90.00
_cell.angle_gamma   90.00
#
_symmetry.space_group_name_H-M   'P 1'
#
loop_
_entity.id
_entity.type
_entity.pdbx_description
1 polymer ?
#
loop_
_entity_poly.entity_id
_entity_poly.type
_entity_poly.pdbx_seq_one_letter_code
_entity_poly.pdbx_strand_id
1 'polypeptide(L)'
;PYDAANDLQFFLLINGPSEEWAKFIIFWILARGFKRVKEPRDGVIVAMMVALGFSLWENINYLIMFGTGSIPARLIWASSGHMAYAAIWGYFAGEAILEPPEGGFILKYRYVFTAVFVVSFVHGLFNFLSSWVSPGSALALDLIMYALTLIVLVQVCRVPSAYQAFPYEKSSEAVRVIRSALLRDSGNYLLYKRLGFYELYLGRESAALSSWKRITLSSRGPYLNAWVTILESRVGKGHDGLDRILSTMTGKNRITLKRRLKFFLKSGSDIWLRRIKDWEQLKAVGRR
;
A
#
# COMPACT_ATOMS: atom_id res chain seq x y z
N PRO A 1 2.57 39.37 30.56
CA PRO A 1 2.92 38.41 31.64
C PRO A 1 2.82 36.99 31.10
N TYR A 2 3.95 36.30 30.97
CA TYR A 2 3.96 34.88 30.60
C TYR A 2 3.38 34.08 31.77
N ASP A 3 2.19 33.51 31.57
CA ASP A 3 1.50 32.68 32.55
C ASP A 3 1.43 31.27 31.99
N ALA A 4 2.15 30.34 32.64
CA ALA A 4 2.20 28.95 32.22
C ALA A 4 0.80 28.32 32.10
N ALA A 5 -0.18 28.79 32.87
CA ALA A 5 -1.56 28.31 32.75
C ALA A 5 -2.21 28.75 31.43
N ASN A 6 -1.99 30.01 31.01
CA ASN A 6 -2.52 30.53 29.74
C ASN A 6 -1.82 29.87 28.55
N ASP A 7 -0.51 29.66 28.63
CA ASP A 7 0.25 29.00 27.57
C ASP A 7 -0.11 27.51 27.46
N LEU A 8 -0.37 26.82 28.58
CA LEU A 8 -0.88 25.45 28.56
C LEU A 8 -2.24 25.37 27.83
N GLN A 9 -3.16 26.29 28.14
CA GLN A 9 -4.45 26.36 27.44
C GLN A 9 -4.26 26.63 25.95
N PHE A 10 -3.38 27.56 25.59
CA PHE A 10 -3.05 27.86 24.20
C PHE A 10 -2.51 26.61 23.48
N PHE A 11 -1.53 25.93 24.06
CA PHE A 11 -0.93 24.76 23.42
C PHE A 11 -1.92 23.60 23.25
N LEU A 12 -2.74 23.32 24.27
CA LEU A 12 -3.70 22.20 24.26
C LEU A 12 -4.93 22.46 23.40
N LEU A 13 -5.46 23.68 23.41
CA LEU A 13 -6.76 23.99 22.80
C LEU A 13 -6.64 24.65 21.43
N ILE A 14 -5.50 25.29 21.14
CA ILE A 14 -5.29 26.04 19.90
C ILE A 14 -4.15 25.42 19.10
N ASN A 15 -2.93 25.42 19.62
CA ASN A 15 -1.75 25.05 18.83
C ASN A 15 -1.80 23.59 18.34
N GLY A 16 -1.78 22.62 19.26
CA GLY A 16 -1.79 21.19 18.91
C GLY A 16 -2.98 20.80 18.03
N PRO A 17 -4.23 21.19 18.38
CA PRO A 17 -5.38 20.98 17.52
C PRO A 17 -5.25 21.61 16.13
N SER A 18 -4.85 22.89 16.04
CA SER A 18 -4.75 23.56 14.74
C SER A 18 -3.83 22.81 13.78
N GLU A 19 -2.69 22.33 14.27
CA GLU A 19 -1.72 21.62 13.45
C GLU A 19 -2.15 20.21 13.08
N GLU A 20 -2.66 19.41 14.02
CA GLU A 20 -3.07 18.03 13.73
C GLU A 20 -4.30 17.99 12.83
N TRP A 21 -5.25 18.91 13.01
CA TRP A 21 -6.39 19.03 12.10
C TRP A 21 -5.97 19.54 10.71
N ALA A 22 -5.03 20.48 10.61
CA ALA A 22 -4.49 20.91 9.32
C ALA A 22 -3.84 19.74 8.56
N LYS A 23 -2.99 18.95 9.24
CA LYS A 23 -2.41 17.71 8.67
C LYS A 23 -3.50 16.73 8.25
N PHE A 24 -4.51 16.50 9.09
CA PHE A 24 -5.59 15.58 8.79
C PHE A 24 -6.42 16.02 7.57
N ILE A 25 -6.72 17.31 7.42
CA ILE A 25 -7.44 17.85 6.25
C ILE A 25 -6.64 17.62 4.96
N ILE A 26 -5.34 17.91 4.97
CA ILE A 26 -4.46 17.67 3.82
C ILE A 26 -4.42 16.17 3.50
N PHE A 27 -4.25 15.32 4.52
CA PHE A 27 -4.33 13.87 4.37
C PHE A 27 -5.64 13.44 3.71
N TRP A 28 -6.77 13.95 4.17
CA TRP A 28 -8.10 13.58 3.68
C TRP A 28 -8.26 13.91 2.19
N ILE A 29 -7.82 15.10 1.79
CA ILE A 29 -7.83 15.56 0.39
C ILE A 29 -6.97 14.63 -0.47
N LEU A 30 -5.73 14.35 -0.03
CA LEU A 30 -4.79 13.51 -0.80
C LEU A 30 -5.25 12.05 -0.89
N ALA A 31 -5.68 11.48 0.24
CA ALA A 31 -6.09 10.09 0.32
C ALA A 31 -7.30 9.80 -0.58
N ARG A 32 -8.28 10.72 -0.62
CA ARG A 32 -9.48 10.58 -1.45
C ARG A 32 -9.26 11.02 -2.90
N GLY A 33 -8.56 12.12 -3.13
CA GLY A 33 -8.31 12.66 -4.46
C GLY A 33 -7.49 11.71 -5.33
N PHE A 34 -6.45 11.10 -4.76
CA PHE A 34 -5.56 10.21 -5.50
C PHE A 34 -5.90 8.72 -5.37
N LYS A 35 -6.93 8.35 -4.60
CA LYS A 35 -7.33 6.96 -4.33
C LYS A 35 -6.14 6.06 -3.96
N ARG A 36 -5.25 6.60 -3.13
CA ARG A 36 -3.96 5.94 -2.76
C ARG A 36 -4.13 4.93 -1.64
N VAL A 37 -5.13 5.12 -0.79
CA VAL A 37 -5.40 4.21 0.32
C VAL A 37 -6.13 2.99 -0.19
N LYS A 38 -5.43 1.84 -0.22
CA LYS A 38 -5.98 0.55 -0.65
C LYS A 38 -5.93 -0.49 0.46
N GLU A 39 -5.04 -0.30 1.41
CA GLU A 39 -4.94 -0.99 2.70
C GLU A 39 -4.69 0.03 3.81
N PRO A 40 -5.05 -0.26 5.08
CA PRO A 40 -4.80 0.66 6.21
C PRO A 40 -3.35 1.12 6.32
N ARG A 41 -2.39 0.27 5.91
CA ARG A 41 -0.98 0.63 5.80
C ARG A 41 -0.73 1.85 4.93
N ASP A 42 -1.44 1.99 3.82
CA ASP A 42 -1.32 3.14 2.95
C ASP A 42 -1.82 4.42 3.65
N GLY A 43 -2.84 4.31 4.50
CA GLY A 43 -3.33 5.43 5.32
C GLY A 43 -2.25 5.95 6.26
N VAL A 44 -1.56 5.04 6.96
CA VAL A 44 -0.42 5.38 7.83
C VAL A 44 0.70 6.06 7.02
N ILE A 45 1.08 5.49 5.88
CA ILE A 45 2.16 6.06 5.05
C ILE A 45 1.80 7.46 4.55
N VAL A 46 0.60 7.66 4.01
CA VAL A 46 0.17 8.98 3.51
C VAL A 46 0.10 9.99 4.65
N ALA A 47 -0.39 9.61 5.83
CA ALA A 47 -0.43 10.47 7.00
C ALA A 47 0.98 10.90 7.45
N MET A 48 1.91 9.95 7.55
CA MET A 48 3.31 10.24 7.88
C MET A 48 3.98 11.15 6.84
N MET A 49 3.69 10.99 5.55
CA MET A 49 4.23 11.87 4.50
C MET A 49 3.67 13.29 4.61
N VAL A 50 2.38 13.46 4.91
CA VAL A 50 1.78 14.79 5.15
C VAL A 50 2.42 15.45 6.36
N ALA A 51 2.59 14.70 7.45
CA ALA A 51 3.20 15.18 8.67
C ALA A 51 4.67 15.57 8.48
N LEU A 52 5.41 14.82 7.67
CA LEU A 52 6.78 15.17 7.30
C LEU A 52 6.85 16.47 6.49
N GLY A 53 5.91 16.68 5.56
CA GLY A 53 5.79 17.94 4.83
C GLY A 53 5.45 19.14 5.74
N PHE A 54 4.59 18.92 6.74
CA PHE A 54 4.26 19.92 7.75
C PHE A 54 5.47 20.24 8.64
N SER A 55 6.18 19.21 9.12
CA SER A 55 7.42 19.37 9.90
C SER A 55 8.49 20.14 9.12
N LEU A 56 8.62 19.90 7.81
CA LEU A 56 9.54 20.66 6.97
C LEU A 56 9.19 22.15 6.97
N TRP A 57 7.90 22.48 6.80
CA TRP A 57 7.43 23.87 6.85
C TRP A 57 7.74 24.53 8.20
N GLU A 58 7.46 23.85 9.31
CA GLU A 58 7.75 24.40 10.64
C GLU A 58 9.25 24.57 10.91
N ASN A 59 10.08 23.61 10.50
CA ASN A 59 11.52 23.72 10.66
C ASN A 59 12.12 24.86 9.83
N ILE A 60 11.58 25.15 8.63
CA ILE A 60 11.97 26.32 7.84
C ILE A 60 11.60 27.61 8.57
N ASN A 61 10.38 27.72 9.09
CA ASN A 61 9.96 28.91 9.84
C ASN A 61 10.79 29.09 11.13
N TYR A 62 11.06 27.99 11.83
CA TYR A 62 11.90 28.01 13.02
C TYR A 62 13.33 28.47 12.71
N LEU A 63 13.90 28.01 11.59
CA LEU A 63 15.22 28.44 11.12
C LEU A 63 15.24 29.95 10.85
N ILE A 64 14.21 30.48 10.21
CA ILE A 64 14.08 31.91 9.91
C ILE A 64 13.98 32.74 11.19
N MET A 65 13.25 32.26 12.20
CA MET A 65 13.00 32.98 13.45
C MET A 65 14.14 32.89 14.47
N PHE A 66 14.78 31.71 14.61
CA PHE A 66 15.69 31.41 15.71
C PHE A 66 17.12 31.03 15.25
N GLY A 67 17.37 31.01 13.95
CA GLY A 67 18.68 30.67 13.39
C GLY A 67 18.98 29.16 13.38
N THR A 68 20.23 28.81 13.09
CA THR A 68 20.63 27.42 12.76
C THR A 68 20.90 26.52 13.97
N GLY A 69 21.08 27.09 15.17
CA GLY A 69 21.66 26.39 16.32
C GLY A 69 20.89 25.13 16.77
N SER A 70 19.56 25.15 16.71
CA SER A 70 18.71 24.03 17.14
C SER A 70 18.14 23.19 15.99
N ILE A 71 18.40 23.57 14.74
CA ILE A 71 17.77 22.96 13.56
C ILE A 71 18.17 21.48 13.36
N PRO A 72 19.44 21.07 13.53
CA PRO A 72 19.79 19.65 13.37
C PRO A 72 19.02 18.73 14.31
N ALA A 73 18.90 19.12 15.59
CA ALA A 73 18.17 18.35 16.58
C ALA A 73 16.66 18.33 16.27
N ARG A 74 16.07 19.47 15.90
CA ARG A 74 14.65 19.57 15.54
C ARG A 74 14.30 18.77 14.29
N LEU A 75 15.15 18.81 13.26
CA LEU A 75 14.92 18.07 12.01
C LEU A 75 14.74 16.57 12.24
N ILE A 76 15.47 16.00 13.21
CA ILE A 76 15.33 14.60 13.59
C ILE A 76 14.12 14.47 14.50
N TRP A 77 14.15 15.18 15.63
CA TRP A 77 13.25 14.94 16.75
C TRP A 77 11.82 15.39 16.49
N ALA A 78 11.62 16.65 16.09
CA ALA A 78 10.28 17.17 15.82
C ALA A 78 9.65 16.44 14.63
N SER A 79 10.42 16.17 13.57
CA SER A 79 9.91 15.45 12.40
C SER A 79 9.46 14.03 12.74
N SER A 80 10.23 13.28 13.54
CA SER A 80 9.80 11.95 13.97
C SER A 80 8.57 12.00 14.87
N GLY A 81 8.46 13.02 15.74
CA GLY A 81 7.27 13.30 16.54
C GLY A 81 6.02 13.49 15.68
N HIS A 82 6.06 14.42 14.72
CA HIS A 82 4.95 14.65 13.78
C HIS A 82 4.56 13.38 13.03
N MET A 83 5.52 12.60 12.54
CA MET A 83 5.25 11.34 11.85
C MET A 83 4.58 10.32 12.77
N ALA A 84 5.02 10.21 14.03
CA ALA A 84 4.46 9.28 15.00
C ALA A 84 3.01 9.62 15.35
N TYR A 85 2.75 10.90 15.61
CA TYR A 85 1.40 11.42 15.87
C TYR A 85 0.46 11.12 14.70
N ALA A 86 0.92 11.42 13.48
CA ALA A 86 0.13 11.20 12.28
C ALA A 86 -0.09 9.73 11.93
N ALA A 87 0.86 8.86 12.24
CA ALA A 87 0.71 7.43 12.01
C ALA A 87 -0.49 6.85 12.78
N ILE A 88 -0.76 7.33 14.01
CA ILE A 88 -1.83 6.84 14.86
C ILE A 88 -3.20 7.17 14.26
N TRP A 89 -3.51 8.44 14.01
CA TRP A 89 -4.79 8.79 13.39
C TRP A 89 -4.86 8.32 11.93
N GLY A 90 -3.73 8.22 11.23
CA GLY A 90 -3.62 7.72 9.85
C GLY A 90 -4.02 6.26 9.71
N TYR A 91 -3.78 5.42 10.73
CA TYR A 91 -4.25 4.04 10.78
C TYR A 91 -5.78 3.97 10.77
N PHE A 92 -6.43 4.66 11.72
CA PHE A 92 -7.89 4.69 11.80
C PHE A 92 -8.51 5.32 10.56
N ALA A 93 -7.90 6.38 10.02
CA ALA A 93 -8.37 7.03 8.81
C ALA A 93 -8.25 6.09 7.58
N GLY A 94 -7.18 5.29 7.52
CA GLY A 94 -6.98 4.27 6.50
C GLY A 94 -8.09 3.22 6.51
N GLU A 95 -8.38 2.65 7.68
CA GLU A 95 -9.49 1.69 7.86
C GLU A 95 -10.83 2.32 7.48
N ALA A 96 -11.13 3.49 8.03
CA ALA A 96 -12.38 4.18 7.78
C ALA A 96 -12.53 4.63 6.31
N ILE A 97 -11.47 4.82 5.53
CA ILE A 97 -11.62 5.08 4.09
C ILE A 97 -12.10 3.83 3.35
N LEU A 98 -11.67 2.64 3.79
CA LEU A 98 -11.90 1.36 3.14
C LEU A 98 -13.21 0.67 3.57
N GLU A 99 -13.74 1.00 4.75
CA GLU A 99 -14.98 0.44 5.28
C GLU A 99 -16.22 0.94 4.50
N PRO A 100 -17.24 0.07 4.29
CA PRO A 100 -18.53 0.52 3.78
C PRO A 100 -19.22 1.47 4.77
N PRO A 101 -20.09 2.39 4.33
CA PRO A 101 -20.76 3.37 5.19
C PRO A 101 -21.93 2.77 5.98
N GLU A 102 -21.72 1.63 6.64
CA GLU A 102 -22.72 0.99 7.49
C GLU A 102 -22.89 1.82 8.78
N GLY A 103 -24.10 2.34 9.02
CA GLY A 103 -24.39 3.15 10.22
C GLY A 103 -24.07 4.65 10.12
N GLY A 104 -23.76 5.16 8.93
CA GLY A 104 -23.61 6.60 8.67
C GLY A 104 -22.22 7.18 8.90
N PHE A 105 -22.01 8.42 8.45
CA PHE A 105 -20.69 9.08 8.42
C PHE A 105 -20.04 9.18 9.80
N ILE A 106 -20.80 9.60 10.82
CA ILE A 106 -20.27 9.84 12.16
C ILE A 106 -19.77 8.53 12.78
N LEU A 107 -20.55 7.45 12.68
CA LEU A 107 -20.19 6.16 13.26
C LEU A 107 -18.92 5.60 12.63
N LYS A 108 -18.82 5.72 11.30
CA LYS A 108 -17.69 5.30 10.49
C LYS A 108 -16.39 6.04 10.85
N TYR A 109 -16.47 7.36 11.08
CA TYR A 109 -15.28 8.18 11.34
C TYR A 109 -15.02 8.46 12.83
N ARG A 110 -15.80 7.87 13.76
CA ARG A 110 -15.67 8.12 15.21
C ARG A 110 -14.25 7.89 15.72
N TYR A 111 -13.63 6.77 15.35
CA TYR A 111 -12.28 6.43 15.82
C TYR A 111 -11.22 7.34 15.21
N VAL A 112 -11.46 7.83 13.99
CA VAL A 112 -10.59 8.81 13.34
C VAL A 112 -10.62 10.12 14.11
N PHE A 113 -11.82 10.65 14.36
CA PHE A 113 -11.96 11.92 15.08
C PHE A 113 -11.47 11.80 16.53
N THR A 114 -11.74 10.69 17.22
CA THR A 114 -11.17 10.44 18.55
C THR A 114 -9.64 10.41 18.50
N ALA A 115 -9.04 9.73 17.51
CA ALA A 115 -7.59 9.65 17.39
C ALA A 115 -6.96 11.03 17.09
N VAL A 116 -7.51 11.79 16.12
CA VAL A 116 -7.03 13.16 15.82
C VAL A 116 -7.17 14.05 17.05
N PHE A 117 -8.31 13.97 17.75
CA PHE A 117 -8.54 14.75 18.97
C PHE A 117 -7.52 14.41 20.06
N VAL A 118 -7.37 13.13 20.43
CA VAL A 118 -6.43 12.70 21.48
C VAL A 118 -4.99 13.08 21.12
N VAL A 119 -4.57 12.84 19.88
CA VAL A 119 -3.22 13.19 19.41
C VAL A 119 -3.00 14.70 19.40
N SER A 120 -4.02 15.51 19.09
CA SER A 120 -3.95 16.97 19.18
C SER A 120 -3.60 17.46 20.58
N PHE A 121 -4.23 16.88 21.61
CA PHE A 121 -3.94 17.20 23.01
C PHE A 121 -2.55 16.73 23.42
N VAL A 122 -2.13 15.54 22.99
CA VAL A 122 -0.78 15.02 23.26
C VAL A 122 0.28 15.91 22.62
N HIS A 123 0.07 16.36 21.39
CA HIS A 123 0.97 17.28 20.72
C HIS A 123 1.02 18.66 21.42
N GLY A 124 -0.14 19.21 21.81
CA GLY A 124 -0.17 20.41 22.64
C GLY A 124 0.59 20.24 23.96
N LEU A 125 0.44 19.09 24.62
CA LEU A 125 1.19 18.77 25.83
C LEU A 125 2.70 18.69 25.56
N PHE A 126 3.12 18.09 24.45
CA PHE A 126 4.52 18.07 24.03
C PHE A 126 5.10 19.48 23.89
N ASN A 127 4.39 20.39 23.20
CA ASN A 127 4.83 21.78 23.03
C ASN A 127 4.93 22.53 24.36
N PHE A 128 3.96 22.33 25.26
CA PHE A 128 4.01 22.89 26.61
C PHE A 128 5.20 22.33 27.42
N LEU A 129 5.38 21.01 27.47
CA LEU A 129 6.48 20.36 28.20
C LEU A 129 7.85 20.85 27.70
N SER A 130 8.00 20.99 26.37
CA SER A 130 9.22 21.49 25.74
C SER A 130 9.51 22.94 26.09
N SER A 131 8.47 23.80 26.16
CA SER A 131 8.60 25.24 26.37
C SER A 131 8.75 25.62 27.85
N TRP A 132 8.02 24.95 28.74
CA TRP A 132 7.81 25.38 30.12
C TRP A 132 8.37 24.45 31.19
N VAL A 133 8.60 23.17 30.89
CA VAL A 133 9.01 22.19 31.90
C VAL A 133 10.46 21.78 31.71
N SER A 134 10.75 21.00 30.66
CA SER A 134 12.11 20.64 30.27
C SER A 134 12.10 19.86 28.94
N PRO A 135 13.18 19.96 28.14
CA PRO A 135 13.35 19.10 26.96
C PRO A 135 13.25 17.60 27.27
N GLY A 136 13.72 17.17 28.46
CA GLY A 136 13.65 15.77 28.89
C GLY A 136 12.22 15.25 29.11
N SER A 137 11.32 16.11 29.60
CA SER A 137 9.90 15.73 29.77
C SER A 137 9.17 15.57 28.43
N ALA A 138 9.45 16.45 27.47
CA ALA A 138 8.95 16.33 26.10
C ALA A 138 9.52 15.07 25.41
N LEU A 139 10.82 14.78 25.63
CA LEU A 139 11.46 13.55 25.16
C LEU A 139 10.75 12.29 25.67
N ALA A 140 10.44 12.24 26.96
CA ALA A 140 9.75 11.10 27.56
C ALA A 140 8.36 10.88 26.94
N LEU A 141 7.60 11.94 26.67
CA LEU A 141 6.29 11.85 26.04
C LEU A 141 6.37 11.27 24.63
N ASP A 142 7.31 11.73 23.81
CA ASP A 142 7.49 11.18 22.46
C ASP A 142 7.99 9.75 22.46
N LEU A 143 8.83 9.35 23.40
CA LEU A 143 9.23 7.94 23.51
C LEU A 143 8.02 7.02 23.74
N ILE A 144 7.04 7.48 24.54
CA ILE A 144 5.76 6.79 24.71
C ILE A 144 5.01 6.75 23.36
N MET A 145 4.93 7.88 22.66
CA MET A 145 4.25 7.96 21.36
C MET A 145 4.93 7.14 20.27
N TYR A 146 6.25 6.99 20.30
CA TYR A 146 7.02 6.11 19.43
C TYR A 146 6.75 4.65 19.74
N ALA A 147 6.66 4.27 21.02
CA ALA A 147 6.27 2.92 21.41
C ALA A 147 4.85 2.59 20.90
N LEU A 148 3.89 3.50 21.08
CA LEU A 148 2.52 3.34 20.56
C LEU A 148 2.49 3.26 19.03
N THR A 149 3.23 4.14 18.35
CA THR A 149 3.35 4.11 16.89
C THR A 149 3.98 2.81 16.41
N LEU A 150 5.01 2.31 17.09
CA LEU A 150 5.63 1.04 16.76
C LEU A 150 4.63 -0.11 16.88
N ILE A 151 3.79 -0.11 17.92
CA ILE A 151 2.71 -1.11 18.07
C ILE A 151 1.75 -1.04 16.88
N VAL A 152 1.31 0.16 16.49
CA VAL A 152 0.45 0.37 15.32
C VAL A 152 1.13 -0.15 14.04
N LEU A 153 2.39 0.23 13.80
CA LEU A 153 3.15 -0.21 12.64
C LEU A 153 3.33 -1.73 12.60
N VAL A 154 3.59 -2.37 13.75
CA VAL A 154 3.70 -3.83 13.84
C VAL A 154 2.35 -4.49 13.55
N GLN A 155 1.24 -3.98 14.08
CA GLN A 155 -0.11 -4.50 13.80
C GLN A 155 -0.44 -4.42 12.31
N VAL A 156 -0.17 -3.27 11.69
CA VAL A 156 -0.37 -3.02 10.26
C VAL A 156 0.55 -3.91 9.39
N CYS A 157 1.77 -4.17 9.85
CA CYS A 157 2.72 -5.03 9.14
C CYS A 157 2.38 -6.52 9.24
N ARG A 158 1.68 -6.95 10.30
CA ARG A 158 1.22 -8.34 10.47
C ARG A 158 0.08 -8.71 9.53
N VAL A 159 -0.71 -7.74 9.07
CA VAL A 159 -1.75 -7.98 8.07
C VAL A 159 -1.10 -8.19 6.70
N PRO A 160 -1.30 -9.35 6.05
CA PRO A 160 -0.72 -9.61 4.74
C PRO A 160 -1.28 -8.65 3.69
N SER A 161 -0.38 -8.03 2.92
CA SER A 161 -0.78 -7.13 1.83
C SER A 161 -1.09 -7.90 0.56
N ALA A 162 -2.25 -7.63 -0.05
CA ALA A 162 -2.60 -8.16 -1.38
C ALA A 162 -1.61 -7.70 -2.47
N TYR A 163 -0.93 -6.58 -2.23
CA TYR A 163 0.04 -5.97 -3.14
C TYR A 163 1.47 -6.49 -2.94
N GLN A 164 1.71 -7.34 -1.94
CA GLN A 164 2.96 -8.07 -1.75
C GLN A 164 2.88 -9.51 -2.31
N ALA A 165 4.01 -10.03 -2.78
CA ALA A 165 4.06 -11.37 -3.33
C ALA A 165 4.14 -12.38 -2.19
N PHE A 166 3.24 -13.36 -2.21
CA PHE A 166 3.26 -14.51 -1.32
C PHE A 166 4.11 -15.65 -1.94
N PRO A 167 4.81 -16.43 -1.10
CA PRO A 167 5.31 -17.75 -1.49
C PRO A 167 4.16 -18.61 -2.03
N TYR A 168 4.42 -19.46 -3.03
CA TYR A 168 3.36 -20.26 -3.65
C TYR A 168 2.76 -21.30 -2.68
N GLU A 169 3.51 -21.72 -1.69
CA GLU A 169 3.06 -22.62 -0.61
C GLU A 169 1.89 -22.01 0.17
N LYS A 170 1.79 -20.67 0.20
CA LYS A 170 0.70 -19.91 0.83
C LYS A 170 -0.38 -19.46 -0.16
N SER A 171 -0.50 -20.12 -1.32
CA SER A 171 -1.46 -19.71 -2.38
C SER A 171 -2.90 -19.61 -1.89
N SER A 172 -3.36 -20.49 -0.99
CA SER A 172 -4.72 -20.44 -0.43
C SER A 172 -4.98 -19.17 0.38
N GLU A 173 -3.99 -18.70 1.14
CA GLU A 173 -4.04 -17.44 1.87
C GLU A 173 -4.02 -16.25 0.90
N ALA A 174 -3.09 -16.28 -0.07
CA ALA A 174 -2.94 -15.25 -1.08
C ALA A 174 -4.23 -15.03 -1.89
N VAL A 175 -4.90 -16.11 -2.31
CA VAL A 175 -6.19 -16.05 -3.02
C VAL A 175 -7.25 -15.34 -2.18
N ARG A 176 -7.36 -15.66 -0.89
CA ARG A 176 -8.34 -15.05 0.02
C ARG A 176 -8.09 -13.54 0.18
N VAL A 177 -6.84 -13.17 0.44
CA VAL A 177 -6.42 -11.78 0.64
C VAL A 177 -6.64 -10.96 -0.64
N ILE A 178 -6.23 -11.50 -1.80
CA ILE A 178 -6.38 -10.82 -3.09
C ILE A 178 -7.85 -10.66 -3.47
N ARG A 179 -8.70 -11.67 -3.25
CA ARG A 179 -10.14 -11.57 -3.51
C ARG A 179 -10.81 -10.50 -2.65
N SER A 180 -10.44 -10.40 -1.38
CA SER A 180 -10.92 -9.32 -0.49
C SER A 180 -10.47 -7.94 -0.98
N ALA A 181 -9.22 -7.81 -1.44
CA ALA A 181 -8.74 -6.54 -2.00
C ALA A 181 -9.46 -6.16 -3.31
N LEU A 182 -9.79 -7.14 -4.16
CA LEU A 182 -10.54 -6.93 -5.41
C LEU A 182 -11.99 -6.45 -5.20
N LEU A 183 -12.58 -6.64 -4.02
CA LEU A 183 -13.88 -6.03 -3.68
C LEU A 183 -13.80 -4.50 -3.65
N ARG A 184 -12.63 -3.96 -3.34
CA ARG A 184 -12.35 -2.52 -3.20
C ARG A 184 -11.62 -1.95 -4.42
N ASP A 185 -10.75 -2.73 -5.05
CA ASP A 185 -9.99 -2.35 -6.25
C ASP A 185 -10.25 -3.32 -7.41
N SER A 186 -11.51 -3.36 -7.89
CA SER A 186 -12.01 -4.35 -8.86
C SER A 186 -11.39 -4.26 -10.24
N GLY A 187 -10.69 -3.17 -10.57
CA GLY A 187 -10.01 -2.96 -11.87
C GLY A 187 -8.52 -3.28 -11.84
N ASN A 188 -7.99 -3.77 -10.73
CA ASN A 188 -6.53 -3.84 -10.55
C ASN A 188 -5.88 -4.98 -11.35
N TYR A 189 -5.11 -4.60 -12.37
CA TYR A 189 -4.31 -5.51 -13.20
C TYR A 189 -3.42 -6.44 -12.38
N LEU A 190 -2.68 -5.89 -11.41
CA LEU A 190 -1.67 -6.64 -10.65
C LEU A 190 -2.34 -7.74 -9.81
N LEU A 191 -3.47 -7.41 -9.17
CA LEU A 191 -4.22 -8.35 -8.34
C LEU A 191 -4.76 -9.50 -9.17
N TYR A 192 -5.42 -9.25 -10.31
CA TYR A 192 -5.89 -10.32 -11.18
C TYR A 192 -4.77 -11.17 -11.77
N LYS A 193 -3.65 -10.55 -12.15
CA LYS A 193 -2.47 -11.27 -12.66
C LYS A 193 -1.98 -12.26 -11.62
N ARG A 194 -1.81 -11.83 -10.37
CA ARG A 194 -1.35 -12.67 -9.26
C ARG A 194 -2.37 -13.72 -8.88
N LEU A 195 -3.63 -13.34 -8.76
CA LEU A 195 -4.73 -14.26 -8.47
C LEU A 195 -4.71 -15.44 -9.43
N GLY A 196 -4.58 -15.18 -10.73
CA GLY A 196 -4.54 -16.27 -11.70
C GLY A 196 -3.34 -17.21 -11.54
N PHE A 197 -2.15 -16.71 -11.17
CA PHE A 197 -1.01 -17.58 -10.89
C PHE A 197 -1.18 -18.40 -9.60
N TYR A 198 -1.78 -17.84 -8.55
CA TYR A 198 -2.05 -18.58 -7.31
C TYR A 198 -3.15 -19.62 -7.49
N GLU A 199 -4.23 -19.30 -8.21
CA GLU A 199 -5.27 -20.27 -8.56
C GLU A 199 -4.70 -21.40 -9.44
N LEU A 200 -3.81 -21.06 -10.37
CA LEU A 200 -3.13 -22.05 -11.20
C LEU A 200 -2.23 -22.98 -10.38
N TYR A 201 -1.49 -22.44 -9.40
CA TYR A 201 -0.69 -23.26 -8.48
C TYR A 201 -1.55 -24.25 -7.69
N LEU A 202 -2.77 -23.84 -7.31
CA LEU A 202 -3.75 -24.69 -6.63
C LEU A 202 -4.47 -25.67 -7.58
N GLY A 203 -4.09 -25.75 -8.85
CA GLY A 203 -4.71 -26.62 -9.85
C GLY A 203 -6.08 -26.14 -10.36
N ARG A 204 -6.48 -24.90 -10.07
CA ARG A 204 -7.78 -24.33 -10.43
C ARG A 204 -7.71 -23.58 -11.76
N GLU A 205 -7.47 -24.31 -12.85
CA GLU A 205 -7.24 -23.74 -14.18
C GLU A 205 -8.39 -22.82 -14.65
N SER A 206 -9.66 -23.22 -14.43
CA SER A 206 -10.83 -22.40 -14.79
C SER A 206 -10.91 -21.08 -14.02
N ALA A 207 -10.53 -21.08 -12.74
CA ALA A 207 -10.51 -19.87 -11.92
C ALA A 207 -9.35 -18.94 -12.31
N ALA A 208 -8.19 -19.51 -12.64
CA ALA A 208 -7.04 -18.77 -13.17
C ALA A 208 -7.40 -18.08 -14.49
N LEU A 209 -8.02 -18.82 -15.40
CA LEU A 209 -8.49 -18.31 -16.68
C LEU A 209 -9.52 -17.18 -16.49
N SER A 210 -10.52 -17.38 -15.63
CA SER A 210 -11.51 -16.35 -15.32
C SER A 210 -10.86 -15.06 -14.79
N SER A 211 -9.88 -15.18 -13.89
CA SER A 211 -9.15 -14.05 -13.33
C SER A 211 -8.38 -13.27 -14.40
N TRP A 212 -7.67 -13.96 -15.29
CA TRP A 212 -6.96 -13.28 -16.38
C TRP A 212 -7.91 -12.74 -17.45
N LYS A 213 -9.07 -13.36 -17.65
CA LYS A 213 -10.10 -12.84 -18.57
C LYS A 213 -10.67 -11.49 -18.14
N ARG A 214 -10.68 -11.19 -16.84
CA ARG A 214 -11.09 -9.88 -16.31
C ARG A 214 -10.11 -8.75 -16.60
N ILE A 215 -8.86 -9.07 -16.96
CA ILE A 215 -7.88 -8.07 -17.38
C ILE A 215 -8.18 -7.67 -18.83
N THR A 216 -8.21 -6.38 -19.13
CA THR A 216 -8.34 -5.86 -20.50
C THR A 216 -7.26 -6.44 -21.43
N LEU A 217 -7.66 -6.88 -22.64
CA LEU A 217 -6.76 -7.52 -23.61
C LEU A 217 -5.51 -6.69 -23.92
N SER A 218 -5.66 -5.37 -24.06
CA SER A 218 -4.56 -4.43 -24.33
C SER A 218 -3.52 -4.39 -23.20
N SER A 219 -3.93 -4.60 -21.95
CA SER A 219 -3.04 -4.54 -20.78
C SER A 219 -2.35 -5.88 -20.46
N ARG A 220 -2.82 -7.01 -21.02
CA ARG A 220 -2.24 -8.33 -20.77
C ARG A 220 -0.81 -8.46 -21.32
N GLY A 221 -0.57 -7.86 -22.48
CA GLY A 221 0.65 -8.07 -23.26
C GLY A 221 0.79 -9.51 -23.77
N PRO A 222 1.81 -9.79 -24.60
CA PRO A 222 1.96 -11.09 -25.26
C PRO A 222 2.21 -12.25 -24.27
N TYR A 223 2.86 -11.97 -23.15
CA TYR A 223 3.15 -13.01 -22.15
C TYR A 223 1.88 -13.58 -21.49
N LEU A 224 0.97 -12.70 -21.03
CA LEU A 224 -0.25 -13.15 -20.36
C LEU A 224 -1.29 -13.65 -21.38
N ASN A 225 -1.30 -13.12 -22.60
CA ASN A 225 -2.11 -13.66 -23.68
C ASN A 225 -1.74 -15.11 -24.01
N ALA A 226 -0.43 -15.45 -24.03
CA ALA A 226 0.01 -16.82 -24.23
C ALA A 226 -0.55 -17.77 -23.14
N TRP A 227 -0.52 -17.34 -21.88
CA TRP A 227 -1.12 -18.10 -20.77
C TRP A 227 -2.63 -18.30 -20.91
N VAL A 228 -3.36 -17.26 -21.30
CA VAL A 228 -4.80 -17.34 -21.55
C VAL A 228 -5.09 -18.34 -22.67
N THR A 229 -4.42 -18.24 -23.82
CA THR A 229 -4.61 -19.16 -24.96
C THR A 229 -4.33 -20.61 -24.57
N ILE A 230 -3.25 -20.86 -23.82
CA ILE A 230 -2.88 -22.20 -23.34
C ILE A 230 -3.97 -22.76 -22.42
N LEU A 231 -4.44 -21.98 -21.44
CA LEU A 231 -5.47 -22.43 -20.52
C LEU A 231 -6.84 -22.61 -21.19
N GLU A 232 -7.23 -21.74 -22.13
CA GLU A 232 -8.48 -21.92 -22.85
C GLU A 232 -8.50 -23.22 -23.65
N SER A 233 -7.39 -23.58 -24.30
CA SER A 233 -7.27 -24.85 -24.99
C SER A 233 -7.38 -26.04 -24.04
N ARG A 234 -6.85 -25.94 -22.81
CA ARG A 234 -6.95 -27.01 -21.80
C ARG A 234 -8.34 -27.13 -21.19
N VAL A 235 -9.05 -26.01 -21.03
CA VAL A 235 -10.44 -25.97 -20.55
C VAL A 235 -11.45 -26.29 -21.68
N GLY A 236 -10.98 -26.76 -22.85
CA GLY A 236 -11.82 -27.25 -23.94
C GLY A 236 -12.41 -26.16 -24.84
N LYS A 237 -11.91 -24.92 -24.78
CA LYS A 237 -12.43 -23.79 -25.57
C LYS A 237 -11.75 -23.54 -26.91
N GLY A 238 -10.84 -24.41 -27.37
CA GLY A 238 -10.27 -24.41 -28.73
C GLY A 238 -9.75 -23.06 -29.21
N HIS A 239 -8.43 -22.81 -29.09
CA HIS A 239 -7.84 -21.59 -29.65
C HIS A 239 -6.50 -21.84 -30.33
N ASP A 240 -6.50 -21.70 -31.65
CA ASP A 240 -5.30 -21.58 -32.49
C ASP A 240 -4.89 -20.11 -32.62
N GLY A 241 -4.10 -19.64 -31.65
CA GLY A 241 -3.56 -18.27 -31.66
C GLY A 241 -2.17 -18.14 -31.04
N LEU A 242 -1.60 -19.23 -30.52
CA LEU A 242 -0.35 -19.19 -29.78
C LEU A 242 0.82 -18.72 -30.66
N ASP A 243 0.91 -19.20 -31.89
CA ASP A 243 2.02 -18.91 -32.82
C ASP A 243 2.09 -17.42 -33.17
N ARG A 244 0.94 -16.76 -33.32
CA ARG A 244 0.84 -15.31 -33.51
C ARG A 244 1.29 -14.54 -32.27
N ILE A 245 0.99 -15.03 -31.07
CA ILE A 245 1.42 -14.40 -29.83
C ILE A 245 2.94 -14.56 -29.64
N LEU A 246 3.48 -15.76 -29.93
CA LEU A 246 4.91 -16.06 -29.82
C LEU A 246 5.77 -15.14 -30.70
N SER A 247 5.27 -14.74 -31.88
CA SER A 247 5.98 -13.85 -32.81
C SER A 247 6.14 -12.42 -32.29
N THR A 248 5.17 -11.95 -31.52
CA THR A 248 5.19 -10.61 -30.88
C THR A 248 5.95 -10.59 -29.55
N MET A 249 6.35 -11.75 -29.03
CA MET A 249 6.96 -11.88 -27.72
C MET A 249 8.48 -11.72 -27.76
N THR A 250 9.07 -11.12 -26.73
CA THR A 250 10.54 -11.05 -26.58
C THR A 250 11.13 -12.43 -26.22
N GLY A 251 12.42 -12.64 -26.51
CA GLY A 251 13.11 -13.88 -26.15
C GLY A 251 13.07 -14.17 -24.65
N LYS A 252 13.26 -13.14 -23.81
CA LYS A 252 13.17 -13.24 -22.34
C LYS A 252 11.80 -13.73 -21.86
N ASN A 253 10.72 -13.23 -22.48
CA ASN A 253 9.36 -13.64 -22.12
C ASN A 253 9.07 -15.08 -22.56
N ARG A 254 9.58 -15.53 -23.73
CA ARG A 254 9.49 -16.93 -24.16
C ARG A 254 10.20 -17.89 -23.21
N ILE A 255 11.42 -17.56 -22.78
CA ILE A 255 12.18 -18.36 -21.79
C ILE A 255 11.39 -18.43 -20.47
N THR A 256 10.87 -17.29 -20.01
CA THR A 256 10.08 -17.22 -18.77
C THR A 256 8.79 -18.04 -18.86
N LEU A 257 8.11 -18.03 -20.01
CA LEU A 257 6.92 -18.83 -20.28
C LEU A 257 7.25 -20.32 -20.19
N LYS A 258 8.27 -20.79 -20.91
CA LYS A 258 8.71 -22.21 -20.87
C LYS A 258 9.04 -22.66 -19.45
N ARG A 259 9.79 -21.86 -18.69
CA ARG A 259 10.14 -22.18 -17.30
C ARG A 259 8.90 -22.30 -16.40
N ARG A 260 7.95 -21.37 -16.52
CA ARG A 260 6.73 -21.40 -15.70
C ARG A 260 5.72 -22.45 -16.14
N LEU A 261 5.66 -22.81 -17.43
CA LEU A 261 4.85 -23.95 -17.89
C LEU A 261 5.26 -25.25 -17.21
N LYS A 262 6.58 -25.52 -17.15
CA LYS A 262 7.11 -26.68 -16.40
C LYS A 262 6.75 -26.66 -14.92
N PHE A 263 6.78 -25.48 -14.31
CA PHE A 263 6.49 -25.31 -12.89
C PHE A 263 5.00 -25.52 -12.56
N PHE A 264 4.09 -24.89 -13.32
CA PHE A 264 2.66 -24.87 -13.00
C PHE A 264 1.88 -26.06 -13.60
N LEU A 265 2.21 -26.50 -14.82
CA LEU A 265 1.43 -27.50 -15.57
C LEU A 265 2.15 -28.85 -15.62
N LYS A 266 2.73 -29.30 -14.49
CA LYS A 266 3.57 -30.51 -14.40
C LYS A 266 3.08 -31.64 -15.32
N SER A 267 1.78 -31.96 -15.31
CA SER A 267 1.13 -32.81 -16.30
C SER A 267 0.58 -32.01 -17.50
N GLY A 268 1.03 -32.36 -18.71
CA GLY A 268 0.56 -31.76 -19.96
C GLY A 268 1.26 -30.46 -20.39
N SER A 269 2.34 -30.06 -19.69
CA SER A 269 3.24 -29.01 -20.20
C SER A 269 3.97 -29.42 -21.48
N ASP A 270 4.18 -30.73 -21.70
CA ASP A 270 4.99 -31.26 -22.82
C ASP A 270 4.47 -30.89 -24.20
N ILE A 271 3.15 -30.86 -24.38
CA ILE A 271 2.52 -30.48 -25.65
C ILE A 271 2.86 -29.02 -25.97
N TRP A 272 2.71 -28.14 -24.99
CA TRP A 272 2.98 -26.70 -25.14
C TRP A 272 4.47 -26.41 -25.27
N LEU A 273 5.32 -27.12 -24.52
CA LEU A 273 6.77 -26.99 -24.62
C LEU A 273 7.28 -27.46 -25.98
N ARG A 274 6.74 -28.56 -26.53
CA ARG A 274 7.01 -29.00 -27.90
C ARG A 274 6.58 -27.95 -28.92
N ARG A 275 5.32 -27.49 -28.86
CA ARG A 275 4.80 -26.46 -29.78
C ARG A 275 5.66 -25.19 -29.79
N ILE A 276 6.09 -24.71 -28.61
CA ILE A 276 6.98 -23.54 -28.52
C ILE A 276 8.37 -23.83 -29.14
N LYS A 277 8.93 -25.02 -28.91
CA LYS A 277 10.23 -25.42 -29.46
C LYS A 277 10.17 -25.53 -30.99
N ASP A 278 9.13 -26.15 -31.52
CA ASP A 278 8.94 -26.35 -32.96
C ASP A 278 8.78 -24.98 -33.66
N TRP A 279 8.02 -24.06 -33.06
CA TRP A 279 7.90 -22.68 -33.54
C TRP A 279 9.25 -21.94 -33.55
N GLU A 280 10.06 -22.08 -32.51
CA GLU A 280 11.40 -21.46 -32.44
C GLU A 280 12.34 -22.01 -33.53
N GLN A 281 12.27 -23.32 -33.82
CA GLN A 281 13.04 -23.96 -34.89
C GLN A 281 12.61 -23.47 -36.27
N LEU A 282 11.30 -23.42 -36.56
CA LEU A 282 10.77 -22.91 -37.82
C LEU A 282 11.18 -21.45 -38.08
N LYS A 283 11.16 -20.60 -37.04
CA LYS A 283 11.63 -19.21 -37.15
C LYS A 283 13.13 -19.07 -37.34
N ALA A 284 13.93 -20.02 -36.84
CA ALA A 284 15.37 -20.03 -37.07
C ALA A 284 15.71 -20.45 -38.50
N VAL A 285 14.94 -21.38 -39.09
CA VAL A 285 15.10 -21.83 -40.47
C VAL A 285 14.69 -20.75 -41.47
N GLY A 286 13.55 -20.07 -41.26
CA GLY A 286 13.09 -18.98 -42.15
C GLY A 286 13.81 -17.63 -42.00
N ARG A 287 14.90 -17.58 -41.22
CA ARG A 287 15.81 -16.41 -41.09
C ARG A 287 17.18 -16.65 -41.71
N ARG A 288 17.47 -17.87 -42.15
CA ARG A 288 18.62 -18.21 -43.01
C ARG A 288 18.20 -18.04 -44.47
#